data_AF-A0A916SWE9-F1
#
_entry.id   AF-A0A916SWE9-F1
#
_cell.length_a   1.000
_cell.length_b   1.000
_cell.length_c   1.000
_cell.angle_alpha   90.00
_cell.angle_beta   90.00
_cell.angle_gamma   90.00
#
_symmetry.space_group_name_H-M   'P 1'
#
loop_
_entity.id
_entity.type
_entity.pdbx_description
1 polymer ?
#
loop_
_entity_poly.entity_id
_entity_poly.type
_entity_poly.pdbx_seq_one_letter_code
_entity_poly.pdbx_strand_id
1 'polypeptide(L)' 'MTGDEEAWFAPKRFGWGYTPVRWQGWLATGAFAAIVVGLGQLHMHPVWLRFALIAVLAVGFIGFAAQNSRGR' A
#
# COMPACT_ATOMS: atom_id res chain seq x y z
N MET A 1 -1.30 24.80 -13.72
CA MET A 1 -1.34 24.08 -12.44
C MET A 1 -1.63 22.64 -12.79
N THR A 2 -0.58 21.84 -12.88
CA THR A 2 -0.53 20.60 -13.66
C THR A 2 -0.60 19.39 -12.72
N GLY A 3 -1.74 18.67 -12.69
CA GLY A 3 -1.92 17.23 -12.34
C GLY A 3 -1.43 16.64 -11.00
N ASP A 4 -0.38 17.19 -10.39
CA ASP A 4 0.32 16.61 -9.24
C ASP A 4 -0.39 16.89 -7.91
N GLU A 5 -1.35 17.82 -7.92
CA GLU A 5 -2.16 18.20 -6.76
C GLU A 5 -3.24 17.15 -6.42
N GLU A 6 -3.40 16.08 -7.16
CA GLU A 6 -4.33 14.99 -6.80
C GLU A 6 -3.63 13.67 -6.46
N ALA A 7 -2.31 13.58 -6.64
CA ALA A 7 -1.58 12.36 -6.37
C ALA A 7 -1.58 12.03 -4.86
N TRP A 8 -2.07 10.83 -4.51
CA TRP A 8 -2.08 10.37 -3.11
C TRP A 8 -0.71 9.85 -2.69
N PHE A 9 0.07 9.38 -3.66
CA PHE A 9 1.40 8.82 -3.49
C PHE A 9 2.38 9.47 -4.47
N ALA A 10 3.63 9.69 -4.06
CA ALA A 10 4.69 10.15 -4.96
C ALA A 10 5.76 9.07 -5.10
N PRO A 11 6.38 8.93 -6.29
CA PRO A 11 7.57 8.11 -6.45
C PRO A 11 8.69 8.66 -5.57
N LYS A 12 9.39 7.76 -4.88
CA LYS A 12 10.51 8.14 -4.02
C LYS A 12 11.66 8.69 -4.88
N ARG A 13 12.26 9.83 -4.50
CA ARG A 13 13.39 10.45 -5.23
C ARG A 13 14.63 9.56 -5.33
N PHE A 14 14.80 8.64 -4.38
CA PHE A 14 15.89 7.67 -4.37
C PHE A 14 15.36 6.29 -3.97
N GLY A 15 15.69 5.28 -4.78
CA GLY A 15 15.28 3.88 -4.57
C GLY A 15 13.98 3.49 -5.28
N TRP A 16 13.39 2.37 -4.87
CA TRP A 16 12.17 1.82 -5.44
C TRP A 16 11.00 1.99 -4.47
N GLY A 17 9.84 2.43 -4.97
CA GLY A 17 8.59 2.51 -4.20
C GLY A 17 7.90 3.87 -4.22
N TYR A 18 6.73 3.90 -3.60
CA TYR A 18 5.83 5.04 -3.52
C TYR A 18 5.64 5.44 -2.05
N THR A 19 5.66 6.74 -1.77
CA THR A 19 5.45 7.29 -0.42
C THR A 19 4.15 8.09 -0.39
N PRO A 20 3.27 7.92 0.62
CA PRO A 20 2.06 8.70 0.73
C PRO A 20 2.41 10.18 0.94
N VAL A 21 1.81 11.05 0.13
CA VAL A 21 2.04 12.51 0.18
C VAL A 21 0.81 13.24 0.73
N ARG A 22 -0.36 12.59 0.68
CA ARG A 22 -1.64 13.13 1.14
C ARG A 22 -2.30 12.26 2.19
N TRP A 23 -3.26 12.85 2.89
CA TRP A 23 -4.03 12.18 3.94
C TRP A 23 -4.76 10.92 3.42
N GLN A 24 -5.22 10.89 2.16
CA GLN A 24 -5.81 9.69 1.57
C GLN A 24 -4.79 8.54 1.44
N GLY A 25 -3.55 8.85 1.03
CA GLY A 25 -2.46 7.89 0.96
C GLY A 25 -2.08 7.36 2.33
N TRP A 26 -2.08 8.22 3.36
CA TRP A 26 -1.87 7.81 4.75
C TRP A 26 -2.99 6.94 5.28
N LEU A 27 -4.26 7.25 5.01
CA LEU A 27 -5.40 6.40 5.37
C LEU A 27 -5.32 5.03 4.72
N ALA A 28 -5.02 4.97 3.42
CA ALA A 28 -4.84 3.71 2.71
C ALA A 28 -3.68 2.90 3.29
N THR A 29 -2.56 3.55 3.60
CA THR A 29 -1.39 2.92 4.23
C THR A 29 -1.71 2.40 5.63
N GLY A 30 -2.43 3.18 6.44
CA GLY A 30 -2.86 2.78 7.77
C GLY A 30 -3.83 1.60 7.76
N ALA A 31 -4.81 1.62 6.83
CA ALA A 31 -5.74 0.51 6.63
C ALA A 31 -5.00 -0.77 6.20
N PHE A 32 -4.05 -0.66 5.27
CA PHE A 32 -3.21 -1.79 4.87
C PHE A 32 -2.40 -2.35 6.04
N ALA A 33 -1.74 -1.49 6.82
CA ALA A 33 -0.98 -1.89 7.99
C ALA A 33 -1.86 -2.59 9.04
N ALA A 34 -3.06 -2.08 9.31
CA ALA A 34 -4.02 -2.69 10.23
C ALA A 34 -4.44 -4.10 9.78
N ILE A 35 -4.69 -4.30 8.47
CA ILE A 35 -5.02 -5.61 7.91
C ILE A 35 -3.85 -6.59 8.08
N VAL A 36 -2.62 -6.16 7.77
CA VAL A 36 -1.43 -7.01 7.89
C VAL A 36 -1.17 -7.40 9.35
N VAL A 37 -1.27 -6.45 10.29
CA VAL A 37 -1.14 -6.74 11.72
C VAL A 37 -2.24 -7.68 12.19
N GLY A 38 -3.49 -7.45 11.78
CA GLY A 38 -4.63 -8.32 12.07
C GLY A 38 -4.41 -9.76 11.57
N LEU A 39 -3.94 -9.92 10.33
CA LEU A 39 -3.57 -11.24 9.79
C LEU A 39 -2.45 -11.90 10.59
N GLY A 40 -1.50 -11.11 11.11
CA GLY A 40 -0.41 -11.61 11.93
C GLY A 40 -0.87 -12.20 13.27
N GLN A 41 -1.95 -11.67 13.85
CA GLN A 41 -2.53 -12.18 15.11
C GLN A 41 -3.35 -13.46 14.92
N LEU A 42 -3.76 -13.77 13.69
CA LEU A 42 -4.48 -15.01 13.39
C LEU A 42 -3.49 -16.18 13.32
N HIS A 43 -3.72 -17.17 14.19
CA HIS A 43 -3.01 -18.46 14.14
C HIS A 43 -3.57 -19.32 13.01
N MET A 44 -3.28 -18.94 11.76
CA MET A 44 -3.65 -19.71 10.58
C MET A 44 -2.64 -20.82 10.32
N HIS A 45 -3.12 -22.07 10.35
CA HIS A 45 -2.43 -23.19 9.73
C HIS A 45 -3.08 -23.50 8.37
N PRO A 46 -2.30 -23.59 7.28
CA PRO A 46 -0.84 -23.57 7.26
C PRO A 46 -0.23 -22.15 7.15
N VAL A 47 0.93 -21.96 7.78
CA VAL A 47 1.63 -20.66 7.88
C VAL A 47 2.00 -20.05 6.51
N TRP A 48 2.28 -20.89 5.51
CA TRP A 48 2.58 -20.42 4.15
C TRP A 48 1.41 -19.69 3.50
N LEU A 49 0.16 -20.10 3.80
CA LEU A 49 -1.03 -19.46 3.27
C LEU A 49 -1.17 -18.02 3.79
N ARG A 50 -0.80 -17.78 5.06
CA ARG A 50 -0.75 -16.45 5.65
C ARG A 50 0.25 -15.55 4.93
N PHE A 51 1.46 -16.06 4.67
CA PHE A 51 2.47 -15.30 3.91
C PHE A 51 2.04 -15.05 2.47
N ALA A 52 1.40 -16.02 1.81
CA ALA A 52 0.86 -15.84 0.47
C ALA A 52 -0.23 -14.74 0.44
N LEU A 53 -1.15 -14.74 1.42
CA LEU A 53 -2.17 -13.70 1.57
C LEU A 53 -1.55 -12.31 1.79
N ILE A 54 -0.58 -12.19 2.68
CA ILE A 54 0.14 -10.93 2.92
C ILE A 54 0.84 -10.46 1.65
N ALA A 55 1.49 -11.37 0.91
CA ALA A 55 2.17 -11.04 -0.34
C ALA A 55 1.19 -10.54 -1.42
N VAL A 56 0.04 -11.21 -1.57
CA VAL A 56 -1.02 -10.78 -2.51
C VAL A 56 -1.58 -9.42 -2.11
N LEU A 57 -1.85 -9.19 -0.83
CA LEU A 57 -2.29 -7.90 -0.32
C LEU A 57 -1.25 -6.81 -0.56
N ALA A 58 0.04 -7.11 -0.36
CA ALA A 58 1.13 -6.17 -0.60
C ALA A 58 1.24 -5.80 -2.08
N VAL A 59 1.17 -6.77 -2.99
CA VAL A 59 1.19 -6.51 -4.44
C VAL A 59 -0.03 -5.69 -4.85
N GLY A 60 -1.22 -6.02 -4.34
CA GLY A 60 -2.44 -5.25 -4.57
C GLY A 60 -2.33 -3.82 -4.07
N PHE A 61 -1.76 -3.62 -2.88
CA PHE A 61 -1.53 -2.30 -2.30
C PHE A 61 -0.50 -1.50 -3.11
N ILE A 62 0.60 -2.12 -3.55
CA ILE A 62 1.59 -1.48 -4.42
C ILE A 62 0.95 -1.08 -5.75
N GLY A 63 0.12 -1.93 -6.35
CA GLY A 63 -0.62 -1.62 -7.57
C GLY A 63 -1.63 -0.49 -7.38
N PHE A 64 -2.32 -0.45 -6.24
CA PHE A 64 -3.22 0.64 -5.86
C PHE A 64 -2.48 1.96 -5.66
N ALA A 65 -1.35 1.92 -4.94
CA ALA A 65 -0.49 3.07 -4.73
C ALA A 65 0.11 3.58 -6.05
N ALA A 66 0.49 2.68 -6.96
CA ALA A 66 0.98 3.03 -8.29
C ALA A 66 -0.10 3.72 -9.14
N GLN A 67 -1.34 3.21 -9.12
CA GLN A 67 -2.46 3.82 -9.85
C GLN A 67 -2.80 5.23 -9.34
N ASN A 68 -2.76 5.44 -8.02
CA ASN A 68 -3.02 6.75 -7.40
C ASN A 68 -1.78 7.63 -7.25
N SER A 69 -0.64 7.23 -7.84
CA SER A 69 0.59 8.04 -7.88
C SER A 69 0.74 8.88 -9.13
N ARG A 70 0.03 8.50 -10.19
CA ARG A 70 -0.08 9.28 -11.43
C ARG A 70 -1.42 10.00 -11.31
N GLY A 71 -1.39 11.29 -10.99
CA GLY A 71 -2.60 12.12 -11.03
C GLY A 71 -3.33 11.87 -12.35
N ARG A 72 -4.63 11.59 -12.28
CA ARG A 72 -5.46 11.50 -13.48
C ARG A 72 -5.62 12.89 -14.09
#